data_AF-A0A947WT07-F1
#
_entry.id   AF-A0A947WT07-F1
#
_cell.length_a   1.000
_cell.length_b   1.000
_cell.length_c   1.000
_cell.angle_alpha   90.00
_cell.angle_beta   90.00
_cell.angle_gamma   90.00
#
_symmetry.space_group_name_H-M   'P 1'
#
loop_
_entity.id
_entity.type
_entity.pdbx_description
1 polymer ?
#
loop_
_entity_poly.entity_id
_entity_poly.type
_entity_poly.pdbx_seq_one_letter_code
_entity_poly.pdbx_strand_id
1 'polypeptide(L)'
;MIREEIIIKYIKGKDVLDIGSVGQTSAYNLWNILEKHAGKLTGIDTERSNQKNVVLGNMENYDFNRKFDVIIAGDVIEHVDNQGLFLKNIKKHLKRDGYFILTTPNAKWFSIILKPNKTHTCWHDKYTISYLLKKNDFKITFFKYYYGNKEYYNFIKIILTLRQAMLVVCQKKSL
;
A
#
# COMPACT_ATOMS: atom_id res chain seq x y z
N MET A 1 13.67 8.33 -4.64
CA MET A 1 12.51 7.92 -5.46
C MET A 1 12.47 6.41 -5.72
N ILE A 2 13.01 5.57 -4.82
CA ILE A 2 13.10 4.11 -5.08
C ILE A 2 11.72 3.43 -5.04
N ARG A 3 10.79 3.92 -4.20
CA ARG A 3 9.47 3.32 -4.00
C ARG A 3 8.58 3.51 -5.23
N GLU A 4 8.47 4.76 -5.66
CA GLU A 4 7.61 5.19 -6.76
C GLU A 4 8.08 4.56 -8.08
N GLU A 5 9.39 4.50 -8.32
CA GLU A 5 9.96 3.82 -9.49
C GLU A 5 9.58 2.34 -9.55
N ILE A 6 9.52 1.65 -8.40
CA ILE A 6 9.09 0.26 -8.34
C ILE A 6 7.60 0.16 -8.65
N ILE A 7 6.77 0.99 -8.02
CA ILE A 7 5.31 1.02 -8.25
C ILE A 7 4.99 1.28 -9.72
N ILE A 8 5.64 2.27 -10.35
CA ILE A 8 5.45 2.65 -11.76
C ILE A 8 5.64 1.45 -12.70
N LYS A 9 6.60 0.56 -12.43
CA LYS A 9 6.86 -0.63 -13.26
C LYS A 9 5.67 -1.58 -13.32
N TYR A 10 4.88 -1.66 -12.25
CA TYR A 10 3.72 -2.57 -12.19
C TYR A 10 2.44 -1.94 -12.75
N ILE A 11 2.28 -0.61 -12.64
CA ILE A 11 1.02 0.06 -12.98
C ILE A 11 0.93 0.58 -14.41
N LYS A 12 2.05 0.69 -15.13
CA LYS A 12 2.09 1.41 -16.42
C LYS A 12 1.05 0.84 -17.40
N GLY A 13 0.08 1.67 -17.78
CA GLY A 13 -1.00 1.28 -18.70
C GLY A 13 -1.99 0.24 -18.16
N LYS A 14 -2.01 -0.01 -16.84
CA LYS A 14 -2.88 -0.99 -16.17
C LYS A 14 -4.11 -0.34 -15.55
N ASP A 15 -5.10 -1.16 -15.23
CA ASP A 15 -6.25 -0.78 -14.43
C ASP A 15 -5.95 -0.94 -12.93
N VAL A 16 -5.89 0.18 -12.22
CA VAL A 16 -5.34 0.29 -10.86
C VAL A 16 -6.43 0.70 -9.88
N LEU A 17 -6.49 0.00 -8.74
CA LEU A 17 -7.17 0.47 -7.54
C LEU A 17 -6.15 1.01 -6.55
N ASP A 18 -6.31 2.27 -6.15
CA ASP A 18 -5.57 2.89 -5.07
C ASP A 18 -6.44 2.93 -3.81
N ILE A 19 -5.89 2.48 -2.69
CA ILE A 19 -6.56 2.42 -1.39
C ILE A 19 -5.88 3.42 -0.48
N GLY A 20 -6.66 4.24 0.23
CA GLY A 20 -6.13 5.36 1.00
C GLY A 20 -5.76 6.54 0.09
N SER A 21 -6.54 6.75 -0.98
CA SER A 21 -6.24 7.69 -2.06
C SER A 21 -6.22 9.17 -1.67
N VAL A 22 -6.87 9.55 -0.57
CA VAL A 22 -6.81 10.93 -0.05
C VAL A 22 -5.47 11.17 0.64
N GLY A 23 -4.96 10.15 1.33
CA GLY A 23 -3.74 10.23 2.13
C GLY A 23 -3.91 11.06 3.40
N GLN A 24 -2.95 10.97 4.33
CA GLN A 24 -3.03 11.66 5.63
C GLN A 24 -2.38 13.05 5.64
N THR A 25 -1.58 13.37 4.63
CA THR A 25 -0.81 14.62 4.59
C THR A 25 -0.82 15.22 3.20
N SER A 26 -1.01 16.53 3.11
CA SER A 26 -0.91 17.27 1.84
C SER A 26 0.50 17.29 1.24
N ALA A 27 1.53 16.95 2.05
CA ALA A 27 2.93 17.01 1.66
C ALA A 27 3.37 15.88 0.71
N TYR A 28 2.61 14.78 0.61
CA TYR A 28 2.95 13.68 -0.29
C TYR A 28 1.65 13.05 -0.80
N ASN A 29 1.50 12.98 -2.12
CA ASN A 29 0.32 12.42 -2.74
C ASN A 29 0.68 11.37 -3.80
N LEU A 30 0.54 10.09 -3.43
CA LEU A 30 0.76 8.96 -4.33
C LEU A 30 -0.21 9.00 -5.52
N TRP A 31 -1.44 9.50 -5.31
CA TRP A 31 -2.49 9.60 -6.33
C TRP A 31 -1.98 10.22 -7.64
N ASN A 32 -1.31 11.36 -7.55
CA ASN A 32 -0.82 12.10 -8.73
C ASN A 32 0.20 11.28 -9.54
N ILE A 33 1.01 10.47 -8.87
CA ILE A 33 1.98 9.59 -9.52
C ILE A 33 1.26 8.43 -10.21
N LEU A 34 0.25 7.85 -9.56
CA LEU A 34 -0.55 6.78 -10.14
C LEU A 34 -1.34 7.27 -11.35
N GLU A 35 -1.99 8.43 -11.25
CA GLU A 35 -2.82 9.03 -12.30
C GLU A 35 -2.03 9.28 -13.58
N LYS A 36 -0.77 9.70 -13.44
CA LYS A 36 0.13 9.95 -14.58
C LYS A 36 0.52 8.67 -15.35
N HIS A 37 0.52 7.50 -14.71
CA HIS A 37 1.11 6.27 -15.29
C HIS A 37 0.12 5.12 -15.47
N ALA A 38 -0.97 5.06 -14.69
CA ALA A 38 -2.01 4.06 -14.84
C ALA A 38 -2.78 4.27 -16.15
N GLY A 39 -3.25 3.17 -16.76
CA GLY A 39 -4.17 3.26 -17.90
C GLY A 39 -5.59 3.64 -17.45
N LYS A 40 -5.97 3.20 -16.25
CA LYS A 40 -7.20 3.60 -15.55
C LYS A 40 -6.93 3.60 -14.05
N LEU A 41 -7.40 4.62 -13.34
CA LEU A 41 -7.24 4.75 -11.90
C LEU A 41 -8.61 4.85 -11.22
N THR A 42 -8.83 4.03 -10.21
CA THR A 42 -9.96 4.11 -9.27
C THR A 42 -9.39 4.24 -7.87
N GLY A 43 -9.97 5.10 -7.04
CA GLY A 43 -9.57 5.28 -5.65
C GLY A 43 -10.65 4.85 -4.68
N ILE A 44 -10.24 4.53 -3.45
CA ILE A 44 -11.13 4.40 -2.31
C ILE A 44 -10.48 4.98 -1.06
N ASP A 45 -11.28 5.71 -0.27
CA ASP A 45 -10.85 6.27 0.99
C ASP A 45 -12.03 6.37 1.98
N THR A 46 -11.73 6.35 3.28
CA THR A 46 -12.72 6.61 4.33
C THR A 46 -13.02 8.10 4.48
N GLU A 47 -12.17 8.96 3.91
CA GLU A 47 -12.38 10.40 3.82
C GLU A 47 -12.97 10.83 2.46
N ARG A 48 -13.68 11.96 2.46
CA ARG A 48 -14.26 12.51 1.22
C ARG A 48 -13.16 13.12 0.36
N SER A 49 -13.12 12.74 -0.91
CA SER A 49 -12.26 13.33 -1.92
C SER A 49 -13.03 14.21 -2.89
N ASN A 50 -12.38 15.24 -3.42
CA ASN A 50 -12.89 16.03 -4.54
C ASN A 50 -12.66 15.34 -5.90
N GLN A 51 -11.87 14.26 -5.93
CA GLN A 51 -11.58 13.50 -7.14
C GLN A 51 -12.76 12.60 -7.51
N LYS A 52 -13.31 12.76 -8.72
CA LYS A 52 -14.49 12.01 -9.19
C LYS A 52 -14.31 10.49 -9.20
N ASN A 53 -13.07 10.03 -9.34
CA ASN A 53 -12.74 8.60 -9.43
C ASN A 53 -12.40 7.97 -8.06
N VAL A 54 -12.50 8.74 -6.96
CA VAL A 54 -12.29 8.25 -5.60
C VAL A 54 -13.64 8.03 -4.93
N VAL A 55 -13.87 6.81 -4.49
CA VAL A 55 -15.09 6.42 -3.79
C VAL A 55 -14.90 6.59 -2.28
N LEU A 56 -15.91 7.16 -1.62
CA LEU A 56 -15.99 7.17 -0.16
C LEU A 56 -16.44 5.78 0.34
N GLY A 57 -15.58 5.07 1.08
CA GLY A 57 -15.90 3.75 1.63
C GLY A 57 -14.75 3.09 2.38
N ASN A 58 -15.07 2.03 3.13
CA ASN A 58 -14.08 1.20 3.81
C ASN A 58 -13.70 0.00 2.94
N MET A 59 -12.42 -0.13 2.60
CA MET A 59 -11.94 -1.22 1.75
C MET A 59 -12.04 -2.61 2.40
N GLU A 60 -12.29 -2.72 3.70
CA GLU A 60 -12.62 -4.00 4.33
C GLU A 60 -13.88 -4.64 3.73
N ASN A 61 -14.90 -3.85 3.37
CA ASN A 61 -16.22 -4.38 3.00
C ASN A 61 -16.79 -3.86 1.67
N TYR A 62 -16.17 -2.85 1.06
CA TYR A 62 -16.65 -2.27 -0.19
C TYR A 62 -16.60 -3.25 -1.37
N ASP A 63 -17.60 -3.22 -2.26
CA ASP A 63 -17.65 -4.04 -3.48
C ASP A 63 -17.71 -3.18 -4.75
N PHE A 64 -16.70 -3.32 -5.61
CA PHE A 64 -16.64 -2.63 -6.90
C PHE A 64 -17.34 -3.41 -8.04
N ASN A 65 -17.80 -4.64 -7.80
CA ASN A 65 -18.36 -5.53 -8.83
C ASN A 65 -17.45 -5.73 -10.06
N ARG A 66 -16.13 -5.56 -9.88
CA ARG A 66 -15.13 -5.73 -10.94
C ARG A 66 -13.76 -6.05 -10.35
N LYS A 67 -12.80 -6.38 -11.21
CA LYS A 67 -11.42 -6.71 -10.80
C LYS A 67 -10.38 -5.80 -11.44
N PHE A 68 -9.28 -5.58 -10.72
CA PHE A 68 -8.18 -4.69 -11.10
C PHE A 68 -6.92 -5.50 -11.47
N ASP A 69 -6.11 -4.96 -12.37
CA ASP A 69 -4.80 -5.51 -12.70
C ASP A 69 -3.81 -5.33 -11.54
N VAL A 70 -3.88 -4.17 -10.90
CA VAL A 70 -3.05 -3.83 -9.74
C VAL A 70 -3.92 -3.21 -8.65
N ILE A 71 -3.70 -3.62 -7.41
CA ILE A 71 -4.26 -2.95 -6.23
C ILE A 71 -3.10 -2.43 -5.39
N ILE A 72 -3.18 -1.19 -4.92
CA ILE A 72 -2.16 -0.51 -4.12
C ILE A 72 -2.76 -0.10 -2.77
N ALA A 73 -2.02 -0.38 -1.71
CA ALA A 73 -2.31 0.08 -0.35
C ALA A 73 -1.04 0.72 0.23
N GLY A 74 -0.86 2.01 -0.03
CA GLY A 74 0.34 2.74 0.38
C GLY A 74 0.21 3.27 1.80
N ASP A 75 0.85 2.61 2.77
CA ASP A 75 0.84 3.00 4.19
C ASP A 75 -0.58 3.03 4.76
N VAL A 76 -1.33 1.95 4.46
CA VAL A 76 -2.74 1.76 4.85
C VAL A 76 -2.91 0.64 5.85
N ILE A 77 -2.17 -0.47 5.71
CA ILE A 77 -2.46 -1.71 6.45
C ILE A 77 -2.29 -1.55 7.98
N GLU A 78 -1.45 -0.62 8.40
CA GLU A 78 -1.25 -0.24 9.80
C GLU A 78 -2.42 0.52 10.42
N HIS A 79 -3.36 1.00 9.61
CA HIS A 79 -4.59 1.69 10.00
C HIS A 79 -5.85 0.82 9.89
N VAL A 80 -5.72 -0.37 9.31
CA VAL A 80 -6.84 -1.29 9.09
C VAL A 80 -7.19 -2.00 10.40
N ASP A 81 -8.46 -1.98 10.78
CA ASP A 81 -8.94 -2.65 12.00
C ASP A 81 -8.96 -4.16 11.82
N ASN A 82 -9.51 -4.64 10.69
CA ASN A 82 -9.58 -6.06 10.37
C ASN A 82 -8.79 -6.41 9.11
N GLN A 83 -7.50 -6.66 9.30
CA GLN A 83 -6.57 -6.99 8.22
C GLN A 83 -6.94 -8.28 7.46
N GLY A 84 -7.59 -9.25 8.12
CA GLY A 84 -8.07 -10.46 7.46
C GLY A 84 -9.22 -10.18 6.47
N LEU A 85 -10.19 -9.38 6.90
CA LEU A 85 -11.30 -8.94 6.05
C LEU A 85 -10.80 -8.07 4.90
N PHE A 86 -9.90 -7.12 5.19
CA PHE A 86 -9.20 -6.33 4.19
C PHE A 86 -8.53 -7.20 3.13
N LEU A 87 -7.64 -8.12 3.52
CA LEU A 87 -6.92 -8.98 2.57
C LEU A 87 -7.85 -9.90 1.78
N LYS A 88 -8.94 -10.39 2.39
CA LYS A 88 -10.00 -11.13 1.69
C LYS A 88 -10.63 -10.26 0.60
N ASN A 89 -10.90 -8.99 0.90
CA ASN A 89 -11.50 -8.07 -0.05
C ASN A 89 -10.53 -7.65 -1.17
N ILE A 90 -9.24 -7.48 -0.87
CA ILE A 90 -8.19 -7.36 -1.89
C ILE A 90 -8.21 -8.58 -2.82
N LYS A 91 -8.23 -9.79 -2.26
CA LYS A 91 -8.27 -11.03 -3.06
C LYS A 91 -9.54 -11.11 -3.90
N LYS A 92 -10.69 -10.63 -3.44
CA LYS A 92 -11.94 -10.57 -4.23
C LYS A 92 -11.78 -9.68 -5.48
N HIS A 93 -11.18 -8.50 -5.31
CA HIS A 93 -11.07 -7.48 -6.35
C HIS A 93 -9.82 -7.58 -7.23
N LEU A 94 -8.86 -8.42 -6.89
CA LEU A 94 -7.65 -8.58 -7.71
C LEU A 94 -7.91 -9.56 -8.87
N LYS A 95 -7.41 -9.27 -10.09
CA LYS A 95 -7.40 -10.26 -11.18
C LYS A 95 -6.53 -11.47 -10.82
N ARG A 96 -6.68 -12.59 -11.55
CA ARG A 96 -5.93 -13.83 -11.26
C ARG A 96 -4.41 -13.60 -11.32
N ASP A 97 -3.97 -12.95 -12.39
CA ASP A 97 -2.56 -12.65 -12.66
C ASP A 97 -2.17 -11.22 -12.21
N GLY A 98 -3.05 -10.57 -11.43
CA GLY A 98 -2.85 -9.22 -10.93
C GLY A 98 -1.89 -9.14 -9.74
N TYR A 99 -1.43 -7.93 -9.46
CA TYR A 99 -0.51 -7.65 -8.35
C TYR A 99 -1.18 -6.85 -7.23
N PHE A 100 -0.93 -7.24 -5.99
CA PHE A 100 -1.18 -6.41 -4.82
C PHE A 100 0.14 -5.84 -4.32
N ILE A 101 0.22 -4.52 -4.24
CA ILE A 101 1.38 -3.77 -3.75
C ILE A 101 0.97 -3.07 -2.46
N LEU A 102 1.75 -3.26 -1.40
CA LEU A 102 1.55 -2.52 -0.17
C LEU A 102 2.85 -1.93 0.34
N THR A 103 2.75 -0.77 0.98
CA THR A 103 3.83 -0.24 1.80
C THR A 103 3.34 -0.05 3.23
N THR A 104 4.27 -0.14 4.18
CA THR A 104 3.96 0.08 5.60
C THR A 104 5.25 0.38 6.37
N PRO A 105 5.19 1.15 7.47
CA PRO A 105 6.31 1.29 8.40
C PRO A 105 6.82 -0.05 8.91
N ASN A 106 8.13 -0.15 9.14
CA ASN A 106 8.75 -1.33 9.71
C ASN A 106 8.75 -1.25 11.24
N ALA A 107 8.00 -2.14 11.90
CA ALA A 107 7.90 -2.22 13.36
C ALA A 107 9.23 -2.48 14.07
N LYS A 108 10.20 -3.11 13.39
CA LYS A 108 11.55 -3.36 13.94
C LYS A 108 12.52 -2.21 13.71
N TRP A 109 12.09 -1.13 13.05
CA TRP A 109 12.91 0.06 12.99
C TRP A 109 12.97 0.75 14.36
N PHE A 110 13.95 1.61 14.61
CA PHE A 110 14.15 2.35 15.87
C PHE A 110 13.02 3.36 16.21
N SER A 111 11.77 3.07 15.83
CA SER A 111 10.57 3.85 16.14
C SER A 111 10.19 3.81 17.62
N ILE A 112 10.82 2.95 18.44
CA ILE A 112 10.51 2.80 19.88
C ILE A 112 10.67 4.10 20.68
N ILE A 113 11.47 5.06 20.19
CA ILE A 113 11.67 6.36 20.82
C ILE A 113 10.63 7.41 20.40
N LEU A 114 9.76 7.09 19.43
CA LEU A 114 8.76 8.01 18.87
C LEU A 114 7.36 7.60 19.31
N LYS A 115 6.50 8.59 19.59
CA LYS A 115 5.07 8.32 19.78
C LYS A 115 4.47 7.81 18.45
N PRO A 116 3.70 6.72 18.47
CA PRO A 116 3.02 6.25 17.27
C PRO A 116 1.98 7.28 16.82
N ASN A 117 1.68 7.30 15.52
CA ASN A 117 0.52 8.03 15.03
C ASN A 117 -0.75 7.42 15.64
N LYS A 118 -1.66 8.28 16.08
CA LYS A 118 -2.86 7.90 16.85
C LYS A 118 -3.80 6.98 16.09
N THR A 119 -3.72 6.97 14.76
CA THR A 119 -4.57 6.15 13.89
C THR A 119 -3.99 4.77 13.59
N HIS A 120 -2.79 4.43 14.09
CA HIS A 120 -2.22 3.11 13.86
C HIS A 120 -2.85 2.08 14.79
N THR A 121 -3.41 1.02 14.22
CA THR A 121 -4.05 -0.09 14.93
C THR A 121 -3.09 -1.28 15.11
N CYS A 122 -2.21 -1.52 14.14
CA CYS A 122 -1.29 -2.66 14.12
C CYS A 122 0.01 -2.33 13.37
N TRP A 123 1.13 -2.86 13.84
CA TRP A 123 2.45 -2.65 13.23
C TRP A 123 3.04 -3.98 12.79
N HIS A 124 3.68 -3.99 11.62
CA HIS A 124 4.35 -5.18 11.10
C HIS A 124 5.84 -4.99 10.87
N ASP A 125 6.59 -6.04 11.13
CA ASP A 125 7.93 -6.24 10.59
C ASP A 125 7.86 -7.15 9.35
N LYS A 126 9.03 -7.40 8.72
CA LYS A 126 9.13 -8.28 7.55
C LYS A 126 8.51 -9.67 7.79
N TYR A 127 8.64 -10.23 8.99
CA TYR A 127 8.24 -11.61 9.26
C TYR A 127 6.73 -11.71 9.45
N THR A 128 6.17 -10.81 10.23
CA THR A 128 4.73 -10.73 10.54
C THR A 128 3.91 -10.34 9.31
N ILE A 129 4.34 -9.36 8.52
CA ILE A 129 3.65 -9.03 7.25
C ILE A 129 3.71 -10.20 6.27
N SER A 130 4.86 -10.89 6.19
CA SER A 130 5.01 -12.02 5.27
C SER A 130 4.15 -13.20 5.67
N TYR A 131 4.07 -13.49 6.97
CA TYR A 131 3.20 -14.53 7.50
C TYR A 131 1.73 -14.20 7.27
N LEU A 132 1.31 -12.96 7.56
CA LEU A 132 -0.07 -12.50 7.34
C LEU A 132 -0.48 -12.66 5.87
N LEU A 133 0.34 -12.21 4.93
CA LEU A 133 0.10 -12.35 3.49
C LEU A 133 0.02 -13.83 3.08
N LYS A 134 0.97 -14.66 3.53
CA LYS A 134 0.98 -16.10 3.23
C LYS A 134 -0.27 -16.82 3.76
N LYS A 135 -0.71 -16.47 4.98
CA LYS A 135 -1.91 -17.02 5.60
C LYS A 135 -3.19 -16.66 4.85
N ASN A 136 -3.19 -15.56 4.09
CA ASN A 136 -4.30 -15.09 3.27
C ASN A 136 -4.12 -15.43 1.77
N ASP A 137 -3.37 -16.49 1.45
CA ASP A 137 -3.14 -17.00 0.09
C ASP A 137 -2.46 -16.01 -0.86
N PHE A 138 -1.59 -15.14 -0.34
CA PHE A 138 -0.70 -14.34 -1.19
C PHE A 138 0.69 -14.97 -1.29
N LYS A 139 1.26 -14.92 -2.50
CA LYS A 139 2.66 -15.23 -2.78
C LYS A 139 3.42 -13.92 -2.95
N ILE A 140 4.41 -13.68 -2.09
CA ILE A 140 5.29 -12.52 -2.21
C ILE A 140 6.24 -12.75 -3.39
N THR A 141 6.25 -11.82 -4.34
CA THR A 141 7.10 -11.86 -5.54
C THR A 141 8.24 -10.86 -5.45
N PHE A 142 8.10 -9.81 -4.64
CA PHE A 142 9.14 -8.83 -4.40
C PHE A 142 9.03 -8.21 -3.01
N PHE A 143 10.16 -7.94 -2.38
CA PHE A 143 10.25 -7.26 -1.08
C PHE A 143 11.43 -6.30 -1.09
N LYS A 144 11.25 -5.09 -0.56
CA LYS A 144 12.34 -4.13 -0.38
C LYS A 144 12.11 -3.22 0.82
N TYR A 145 13.18 -2.93 1.54
CA TYR A 145 13.20 -1.84 2.53
C TYR A 145 13.47 -0.50 1.84
N TYR A 146 12.89 0.58 2.37
CA TYR A 146 13.17 1.94 1.90
C TYR A 146 13.07 2.97 3.04
N TYR A 147 13.50 4.20 2.74
CA TYR A 147 13.73 5.27 3.70
C TYR A 147 12.49 6.13 4.05
N GLY A 148 11.29 5.70 3.65
CA GLY A 148 10.05 6.44 3.83
C GLY A 148 9.71 7.40 2.68
N ASN A 149 8.65 8.19 2.87
CA ASN A 149 7.99 8.92 1.79
C ASN A 149 8.38 10.41 1.68
N LYS A 150 9.36 10.87 2.45
CA LYS A 150 9.77 12.28 2.40
C LYS A 150 10.57 12.55 1.13
N GLU A 151 10.31 13.70 0.51
CA GLU A 151 10.93 14.11 -0.76
C GLU A 151 12.45 14.27 -0.63
N TYR A 152 12.94 14.74 0.52
CA TYR A 152 14.37 14.98 0.74
C TYR A 152 14.89 14.36 2.03
N TYR A 153 15.93 13.56 1.89
CA TYR A 153 16.80 13.11 2.98
C TYR A 153 18.24 13.42 2.61
N ASN A 154 19.01 14.00 3.53
CA ASN A 154 20.46 14.09 3.35
C ASN A 154 21.09 12.67 3.43
N PHE A 155 22.30 12.51 2.90
CA PHE A 155 22.96 11.20 2.79
C PHE A 155 23.02 10.42 4.12
N ILE A 156 23.33 11.10 5.22
CA ILE A 156 23.36 10.52 6.57
C ILE A 156 21.97 9.99 6.96
N LYS A 157 20.91 10.79 6.77
CA LYS A 157 19.55 10.36 7.06
C LYS A 157 19.11 9.20 6.16
N ILE A 158 19.54 9.14 4.90
CA ILE A 158 19.25 7.99 4.01
C ILE A 158 19.80 6.69 4.63
N ILE A 159 21.05 6.71 5.08
CA ILE A 159 21.66 5.54 5.73
C ILE A 159 20.89 5.17 7.00
N LEU A 160 20.60 6.16 7.83
CA LEU A 160 19.87 5.95 9.08
C LEU A 160 18.44 5.45 8.85
N THR A 161 17.78 5.83 7.77
CA THR A 161 16.36 5.50 7.54
C THR A 161 16.14 4.35 6.57
N LEU A 162 17.20 3.74 6.00
CA LEU A 162 17.10 2.74 4.92
C LEU A 162 16.09 1.61 5.16
N ARG A 163 15.85 1.25 6.43
CA ARG A 163 14.93 0.18 6.85
C ARG A 163 13.68 0.66 7.57
N GLN A 164 13.36 1.95 7.45
CA GLN A 164 12.22 2.57 8.11
C GLN A 164 10.87 2.05 7.62
N ALA A 165 10.76 1.73 6.34
CA ALA A 165 9.53 1.23 5.73
C ALA A 165 9.80 0.03 4.82
N MET A 166 8.73 -0.70 4.52
CA MET A 166 8.74 -1.90 3.69
C MET A 166 7.83 -1.71 2.48
N LEU A 167 8.26 -2.15 1.32
CA LEU A 167 7.43 -2.33 0.13
C LEU A 167 7.35 -3.82 -0.16
N VAL A 168 6.14 -4.32 -0.33
CA VAL A 168 5.86 -5.72 -0.67
C VAL A 168 5.00 -5.76 -1.93
N VAL A 169 5.42 -6.57 -2.90
CA VAL A 169 4.59 -6.93 -4.05
C VAL A 169 4.24 -8.41 -3.94
N CYS A 170 2.97 -8.72 -4.12
CA CYS A 170 2.47 -10.08 -4.06
C CYS A 170 1.41 -10.35 -5.12
N GLN A 171 1.19 -11.62 -5.39
CA GLN A 171 0.14 -12.12 -6.25
C GLN A 171 -0.71 -13.11 -5.47
N LYS A 172 -1.88 -13.48 -6.00
CA LYS A 172 -2.61 -14.62 -5.46
C LYS A 172 -1.78 -15.87 -5.63
N LYS A 173 -1.77 -16.72 -4.61
CA LYS A 173 -1.26 -18.08 -4.75
C LYS A 173 -2.22 -18.83 -5.68
N SER A 174 -1.68 -19.39 -6.77
CA SER A 174 -2.44 -20.32 -7.60
C SER A 174 -2.88 -21.49 -6.72
N LEU A 175 -4.19 -21.79 -6.76
CA LEU A 175 -4.74 -23.02 -6.20
C LEU A 175 -4.24 -24.22 -7.02
#